data_AF-A0A842NAK8-F1
#
_entry.id   AF-A0A842NAK8-F1
#
_cell.length_a   1.000
_cell.length_b   1.000
_cell.length_c   1.000
_cell.angle_alpha   90.00
_cell.angle_beta   90.00
_cell.angle_gamma   90.00
#
_symmetry.space_group_name_H-M   'P 1'
#
loop_
_entity.id
_entity.type
_entity.pdbx_description
1 polymer ?
#
loop_
_entity_poly.entity_id
_entity_poly.type
_entity_poly.pdbx_seq_one_letter_code
_entity_poly.pdbx_strand_id
1 'polypeptide(L)' 'MSKLQFDFETIHKINESKKIKKEEIIQLAKNAPKELIFFTASDMRDKRKGKNVSFSKKAFFNIINLCR' A
#
# COMPACT_ATOMS: atom_id res chain seq x y z
N MET A 1 -25.59 5.67 -2.52
CA MET A 1 -24.70 4.52 -2.79
C MET A 1 -23.81 4.31 -1.58
N SER A 2 -23.71 3.08 -1.07
CA SER A 2 -23.09 2.76 0.22
C SER A 2 -21.56 2.90 0.18
N LYS A 3 -20.96 3.55 1.19
CA LYS A 3 -19.49 3.71 1.34
C LYS A 3 -18.73 2.37 1.28
N LEU A 4 -19.30 1.33 1.89
CA LEU A 4 -18.73 -0.02 1.88
C LEU A 4 -18.50 -0.56 0.46
N GLN A 5 -19.42 -0.30 -0.46
CA GLN A 5 -19.36 -0.84 -1.82
C GLN A 5 -18.18 -0.22 -2.62
N PHE A 6 -17.81 1.01 -2.29
CA PHE A 6 -16.70 1.73 -2.92
C PHE A 6 -15.33 1.25 -2.45
N ASP A 7 -15.19 0.93 -1.16
CA ASP A 7 -13.95 0.41 -0.58
C ASP A 7 -13.60 -0.97 -1.18
N PHE A 8 -14.60 -1.84 -1.38
CA PHE A 8 -14.41 -3.14 -2.02
C PHE A 8 -14.04 -3.04 -3.51
N GLU A 9 -14.64 -2.11 -4.25
CA GLU A 9 -14.32 -1.90 -5.67
C GLU A 9 -12.87 -1.42 -5.84
N THR A 10 -12.44 -0.47 -5.00
CA THR A 10 -11.08 0.06 -5.03
C THR A 10 -10.05 -1.04 -4.70
N ILE A 11 -10.33 -1.88 -3.70
CA ILE A 11 -9.47 -3.02 -3.35
C ILE A 11 -9.44 -4.07 -4.46
N HIS A 12 -10.56 -4.33 -5.15
CA HIS A 12 -10.57 -5.23 -6.29
C HIS A 12 -9.65 -4.73 -7.41
N LYS A 13 -9.73 -3.42 -7.74
CA LYS A 13 -8.84 -2.79 -8.72
C LYS A 13 -7.37 -2.90 -8.30
N ILE A 14 -7.06 -2.74 -7.01
CA ILE A 14 -5.71 -2.93 -6.45
C ILE A 14 -5.21 -4.36 -6.71
N ASN A 15 -6.03 -5.36 -6.39
CA ASN A 15 -5.68 -6.77 -6.57
C ASN A 15 -5.45 -7.14 -8.04
N GLU A 16 -6.24 -6.58 -8.95
CA GLU A 16 -6.07 -6.74 -10.40
C GLU A 16 -4.93 -5.91 -11.00
N SER A 17 -4.19 -5.16 -10.19
CA SER A 17 -3.13 -4.25 -10.65
C SER A 17 -3.60 -3.21 -11.66
N LYS A 18 -4.87 -2.80 -11.57
CA LYS A 18 -5.46 -1.75 -12.43
C LYS A 18 -5.02 -0.36 -11.96
N LYS A 19 -5.12 0.63 -12.85
CA LYS A 19 -4.88 2.04 -12.50
C LYS A 19 -5.93 2.52 -11.50
N ILE A 20 -5.48 3.23 -10.47
CA ILE A 20 -6.31 3.81 -9.41
C ILE A 20 -6.02 5.30 -9.35
N LYS A 21 -7.06 6.10 -9.16
CA LYS A 21 -6.96 7.55 -9.04
C LYS A 21 -6.52 7.96 -7.64
N LYS A 22 -5.92 9.15 -7.53
CA LYS A 22 -5.44 9.67 -6.24
C LYS A 22 -6.57 9.82 -5.21
N GLU A 23 -7.74 10.23 -5.68
CA GLU A 23 -8.92 10.46 -4.84
C GLU A 23 -9.45 9.16 -4.24
N GLU A 24 -9.45 8.08 -5.01
CA GLU A 24 -9.83 6.73 -4.56
C GLU A 24 -8.87 6.24 -3.46
N ILE A 25 -7.57 6.47 -3.61
CA ILE A 25 -6.55 6.13 -2.60
C ILE A 25 -6.78 6.92 -1.31
N ILE A 26 -7.04 8.22 -1.41
CA ILE A 26 -7.28 9.08 -0.24
C ILE A 26 -8.56 8.65 0.49
N GLN A 27 -9.61 8.30 -0.25
CA GLN A 27 -10.86 7.81 0.35
C GLN A 27 -10.66 6.46 1.03
N LEU A 28 -9.98 5.52 0.37
CA LEU A 28 -9.65 4.22 0.95
C LEU A 28 -8.84 4.37 2.24
N ALA A 29 -7.81 5.22 2.24
CA ALA A 29 -6.97 5.46 3.40
C ALA A 29 -7.72 6.09 4.59
N LYS A 30 -8.79 6.84 4.33
CA LYS A 30 -9.60 7.48 5.37
C LYS A 30 -10.71 6.59 5.92
N ASN A 31 -11.34 5.78 5.06
CA ASN A 31 -12.60 5.13 5.37
C ASN A 31 -12.48 3.62 5.56
N ALA A 32 -11.51 2.96 4.94
CA ALA A 32 -11.41 1.51 5.00
C ALA A 32 -10.86 1.04 6.35
N PRO A 33 -11.33 -0.12 6.86
CA PRO A 33 -10.75 -0.76 8.04
C PRO A 33 -9.26 -1.05 7.82
N LYS A 34 -8.44 -0.80 8.85
CA LYS A 34 -6.99 -1.03 8.78
C LYS A 34 -6.69 -2.50 8.52
N GLU A 35 -7.47 -3.40 9.12
CA GLU A 35 -7.35 -4.85 8.97
C GLU A 35 -7.49 -5.27 7.52
N LEU A 36 -8.44 -4.68 6.80
CA LEU A 36 -8.69 -4.97 5.39
C LEU A 36 -7.51 -4.50 4.51
N ILE A 37 -6.96 -3.32 4.80
CA ILE A 37 -5.79 -2.79 4.09
C ILE A 37 -4.58 -3.69 4.33
N PHE A 38 -4.29 -4.06 5.59
CA PHE A 38 -3.15 -4.91 5.92
C PHE A 38 -3.30 -6.32 5.34
N PHE A 39 -4.49 -6.91 5.38
CA PHE A 39 -4.77 -8.21 4.78
C PHE A 39 -4.51 -8.18 3.27
N THR A 40 -5.07 -7.19 2.57
CA THR A 40 -4.87 -7.01 1.12
C THR A 40 -3.39 -6.81 0.79
N ALA A 41 -2.68 -5.97 1.54
CA ALA A 41 -1.26 -5.73 1.33
C ALA A 41 -0.41 -6.99 1.57
N SER A 42 -0.76 -7.80 2.58
CA SER A 42 -0.08 -9.07 2.84
C SER A 42 -0.30 -10.07 1.71
N ASP A 43 -1.54 -10.25 1.26
CA ASP A 43 -1.87 -11.14 0.14
C ASP A 43 -1.16 -10.70 -1.15
N MET A 44 -1.12 -9.40 -1.44
CA MET A 44 -0.35 -8.86 -2.57
C MET A 44 1.15 -9.14 -2.46
N ARG A 45 1.73 -8.96 -1.26
CA ARG A 45 3.15 -9.26 -1.01
C ARG A 45 3.42 -10.73 -1.25
N ASP A 46 2.57 -11.63 -0.75
CA ASP A 46 2.72 -13.07 -0.93
C ASP A 46 2.59 -13.48 -2.40
N LYS A 47 1.61 -12.93 -3.13
CA LYS A 47 1.45 -13.22 -4.58
C LYS A 47 2.65 -12.78 -5.42
N ARG A 48 3.28 -11.64 -5.10
CA ARG A 48 4.34 -11.05 -5.93
C ARG A 48 5.76 -11.40 -5.49
N LYS A 49 6.01 -11.45 -4.19
CA LYS A 49 7.33 -11.68 -3.59
C LYS A 49 7.44 -13.04 -2.89
N GLY A 50 6.31 -13.72 -2.67
CA GLY A 50 6.27 -14.93 -1.86
C GLY A 50 6.73 -14.65 -0.43
N LYS A 51 7.36 -15.65 0.19
CA LYS A 51 7.94 -15.53 1.54
C LYS A 51 9.37 -14.98 1.55
N ASN A 52 9.85 -14.44 0.42
CA ASN A 52 11.22 -13.97 0.30
C ASN A 52 11.41 -12.60 0.97
N VAL A 53 12.26 -12.55 1.99
CA VAL A 53 12.67 -11.33 2.68
C VAL A 53 14.09 -10.98 2.24
N SER A 54 14.22 -9.95 1.42
CA SER A 54 15.52 -9.41 0.99
C SER A 54 15.97 -8.33 1.98
N PHE A 55 17.21 -8.42 2.44
CA PHE A 55 17.86 -7.38 3.25
C PHE A 55 19.10 -6.87 2.51
N SER A 56 19.47 -5.62 2.76
CA SER A 56 20.72 -5.04 2.25
C SER A 56 21.45 -4.32 3.38
N LYS A 57 22.78 -4.48 3.41
CA LYS A 57 23.63 -3.74 4.34
C LYS A 57 23.74 -2.30 3.86
N LYS A 58 22.91 -1.42 4.41
CA LYS A 58 22.91 0.01 4.07
C LYS A 58 23.92 0.74 4.96
N ALA A 59 24.85 1.47 4.35
CA ALA A 59 25.66 2.47 5.03
C ALA A 59 25.17 3.84 4.57
N PHE A 60 24.74 4.67 5.51
CA PHE A 60 24.35 6.05 5.23
C PHE A 60 25.52 6.94 5.64
N PHE A 61 26.17 7.56 4.67
CA PHE A 61 27.16 8.60 4.92
C PHE A 61 26.46 9.93 4.80
N ASN A 62 26.22 10.59 5.93
CA ASN A 62 25.65 11.93 5.93
C ASN A 62 26.79 12.92 5.73
N ILE A 63 27.07 13.23 4.46
CA ILE A 63 28.28 13.97 4.04
C ILE A 63 28.22 15.43 4.51
N ILE A 64 27.01 16.01 4.63
CA ILE A 64 26.79 17.37 5.14
C ILE A 64 25.52 17.38 5.96
N ASN A 65 25.64 17.73 7.25
CA ASN A 65 24.51 17.83 8.19
C ASN A 65 24.05 19.29 8.41
N LEU A 66 24.54 20.24 7.59
CA LEU A 66 24.12 21.63 7.64
C LEU A 66 22.72 21.77 7.03
N CYS A 67 21.72 21.86 7.89
CA CYS A 67 20.37 22.27 7.53
C CYS A 67 20.21 23.74 7.89
N ARG A 68 19.59 24.52 7.00
CA ARG A 68 19.30 25.95 7.21
C ARG A 68 18.07 26.14 8.09
#